data_AF-A0A371ECE4-F1
#
_entry.id   AF-A0A371ECE4-F1
#
_cell.length_a   1.000
_cell.length_b   1.000
_cell.length_c   1.000
_cell.angle_alpha   90.00
_cell.angle_beta   90.00
_cell.angle_gamma   90.00
#
_symmetry.space_group_name_H-M   'P 1'
#
loop_
_entity.id
_entity.type
_entity.pdbx_description
1 polymer ?
#
loop_
_entity_poly.entity_id
_entity_poly.type
_entity_poly.pdbx_seq_one_letter_code
_entity_poly.pdbx_strand_id
1 'polypeptide(L)' 'MIALGIIRPSIRPYSIPIILVKKDGWWRFCMDYKALNKITILNKIPIPIIEKLLDVLTVSILKRMGSIWMQYWRDWKLMT' A
#
# COMPACT_ATOMS: atom_id res chain seq x y z
N MET A 1 18.49 15.67 7.34
CA MET A 1 17.07 16.12 7.46
C MET A 1 16.92 17.62 7.21
N ILE A 2 17.64 18.49 7.95
CA ILE A 2 17.67 19.95 7.67
C ILE A 2 18.42 20.23 6.35
N ALA A 3 19.65 19.74 6.21
CA ALA A 3 20.45 19.92 4.97
C ALA A 3 19.82 19.25 3.72
N LEU A 4 18.98 18.23 3.93
CA LEU A 4 18.24 17.56 2.86
C LEU A 4 16.93 18.30 2.50
N GLY A 5 16.60 19.40 3.19
CA GLY A 5 15.37 20.16 2.97
C GLY A 5 14.07 19.47 3.41
N ILE A 6 14.16 18.33 4.09
CA ILE A 6 12.99 17.54 4.53
C ILE A 6 12.26 18.21 5.70
N ILE A 7 13.01 18.86 6.60
CA ILE A 7 12.46 19.60 7.75
C ILE A 7 13.00 21.02 7.78
N ARG A 8 12.18 21.94 8.30
CA ARG A 8 12.54 23.34 8.51
C ARG A 8 12.14 23.78 9.92
N PRO A 9 12.85 24.75 10.52
CA PRO A 9 12.40 25.36 11.77
C PRO A 9 11.01 25.98 11.58
N SER A 10 10.14 25.80 12.56
CA SER A 10 8.78 26.33 12.54
C SER A 10 8.35 26.74 13.94
N ILE A 11 7.63 27.86 14.05
CA ILE A 11 7.14 28.39 15.34
C ILE A 11 5.65 28.09 15.56
N ARG A 12 5.21 26.89 15.14
CA ARG A 12 3.79 26.53 15.22
C ARG A 12 3.35 26.35 16.69
N PRO A 13 2.09 26.67 17.03
CA PRO A 13 1.55 26.46 18.37
C PRO A 13 1.38 24.96 18.71
N TYR A 14 1.51 24.08 17.71
CA TYR A 14 1.41 22.64 17.86
C TYR A 14 2.79 22.01 17.71
N SER A 15 3.14 21.13 18.66
CA SER A 15 4.37 20.35 18.63
C SER A 15 4.05 18.87 18.87
N ILE A 16 4.91 18.00 18.37
CA ILE A 16 4.79 16.55 18.50
C ILE A 16 6.07 16.07 19.17
N PRO A 17 5.98 15.27 20.25
CA PRO A 17 7.18 14.79 20.92
C PRO A 17 7.95 13.81 20.04
N ILE A 18 9.28 13.82 20.16
CA ILE A 18 10.19 12.94 19.43
C ILE A 18 10.71 11.89 20.40
N ILE A 19 10.59 10.63 20.02
CA ILE A 19 11.08 9.47 20.74
C ILE A 19 12.33 8.96 20.02
N LEU A 20 13.39 8.70 20.76
CA LEU A 20 14.58 8.05 20.24
C LEU A 20 14.47 6.54 20.48
N VAL A 21 14.47 5.76 19.40
CA VAL A 21 14.35 4.30 19.47
C VAL A 21 15.63 3.67 18.94
N LYS A 22 16.18 2.71 19.67
CA LYS A 22 17.33 1.91 19.19
C LYS A 22 16.79 0.69 18.44
N LYS A 23 17.09 0.58 17.15
CA LYS A 23 16.73 -0.57 16.33
C LYS A 23 17.91 -1.00 15.47
N ASP A 24 18.22 -2.28 15.51
CA ASP A 24 19.32 -2.91 14.76
C ASP A 24 20.70 -2.27 15.07
N GLY A 25 20.90 -1.82 16.32
CA GLY A 25 22.11 -1.12 16.76
C GLY A 25 22.13 0.39 16.49
N TRP A 26 21.24 0.90 15.64
CA TRP A 26 21.18 2.31 15.26
C TRP A 26 20.07 3.05 15.99
N TRP A 27 20.31 4.34 16.29
CA TRP A 27 19.28 5.23 16.80
C TRP A 27 18.42 5.75 15.65
N ARG A 28 17.10 5.72 15.84
CA ARG A 28 16.11 6.28 14.91
C ARG A 28 15.25 7.28 15.66
N PHE A 29 15.03 8.43 15.05
CA PHE A 29 14.07 9.43 15.54
C PHE A 29 12.65 9.03 15.10
N CYS A 30 11.74 8.86 16.05
CA CYS A 30 10.35 8.51 15.82
C CYS A 30 9.45 9.59 16.44
N MET A 31 8.62 10.27 15.64
CA MET A 31 7.63 11.22 16.16
C MET A 31 6.40 10.47 16.70
N ASP A 32 5.93 10.85 17.88
CA ASP A 32 4.73 10.23 18.48
C ASP A 32 3.44 10.90 17.98
N TYR A 33 2.92 10.40 16.87
CA TYR A 33 1.68 10.90 16.26
C TYR A 33 0.39 10.45 16.96
N LYS A 34 0.44 9.79 18.13
CA LYS A 34 -0.78 9.26 18.78
C LYS A 34 -1.84 10.33 19.05
N ALA A 35 -1.45 11.49 19.57
CA ALA A 35 -2.38 12.59 19.83
C ALA A 35 -2.95 13.15 18.52
N LEU A 36 -2.11 13.31 17.49
CA LEU A 36 -2.51 13.80 16.18
C LEU A 36 -3.48 12.82 15.49
N ASN A 37 -3.22 11.53 15.58
CA ASN A 37 -4.05 10.49 14.95
C ASN A 37 -5.45 10.42 15.57
N LYS A 38 -5.62 10.82 16.84
CA LYS A 38 -6.94 10.87 17.50
C LYS A 38 -7.81 12.02 17.00
N ILE A 39 -7.20 13.15 16.62
CA ILE A 39 -7.93 14.33 16.12
C ILE A 39 -8.11 14.30 14.60
N THR A 40 -7.35 13.47 13.89
CA THR A 40 -7.41 13.35 12.43
C THR A 40 -8.58 12.46 12.01
N ILE A 41 -9.39 12.92 11.06
CA ILE A 41 -10.47 12.09 10.48
C ILE A 41 -9.83 10.94 9.70
N LEU A 42 -10.13 9.70 10.12
CA LEU A 42 -9.59 8.51 9.47
C LEU A 42 -10.25 8.31 8.10
N ASN A 43 -9.45 8.43 7.04
CA ASN A 43 -9.87 7.98 5.71
C ASN A 43 -9.68 6.46 5.60
N LYS A 44 -10.69 5.71 6.05
CA LYS A 44 -10.67 4.23 6.06
C LYS A 44 -11.02 3.69 4.68
N ILE A 45 -10.02 3.45 3.85
CA ILE A 45 -10.16 2.62 2.65
C ILE A 45 -9.86 1.17 3.08
N PRO A 46 -10.76 0.20 2.83
CA PRO A 46 -10.50 -1.19 3.16
C PRO A 46 -9.30 -1.67 2.35
N ILE A 47 -8.19 -1.96 3.03
CA ILE A 47 -7.07 -2.64 2.40
C ILE A 47 -7.52 -4.09 2.20
N PRO A 48 -7.56 -4.59 0.96
CA PRO A 48 -8.01 -5.95 0.71
C PRO A 48 -7.07 -6.95 1.37
N ILE A 49 -7.66 -7.97 1.99
CA ILE A 49 -6.92 -9.10 2.56
C ILE A 49 -6.16 -9.82 1.43
N ILE A 50 -4.95 -10.31 1.72
CA ILE A 50 -4.07 -10.97 0.74
C ILE A 50 -4.82 -12.09 -0.01
N GLU A 51 -5.60 -12.90 0.71
CA GLU A 51 -6.40 -13.98 0.10
C GLU A 51 -7.39 -13.46 -0.95
N LYS A 52 -8.09 -12.36 -0.65
CA LYS A 52 -9.03 -11.74 -1.58
C LYS A 52 -8.34 -11.16 -2.82
N LEU A 53 -7.12 -10.63 -2.66
CA LEU A 53 -6.29 -10.19 -3.78
C LEU A 53 -5.88 -11.37 -4.68
N LEU A 54 -5.47 -12.48 -4.06
CA LEU A 54 -5.07 -13.70 -4.78
C LEU A 54 -6.24 -14.36 -5.52
N ASP A 55 -7.44 -14.36 -4.94
CA ASP A 55 -8.65 -14.86 -5.62
C ASP A 55 -8.96 -14.06 -6.87
N VAL A 56 -8.92 -12.72 -6.78
CA VAL A 56 -9.13 -11.84 -7.94
C VAL A 56 -8.11 -12.12 -9.04
N LEU A 57 -6.84 -12.31 -8.67
CA LEU A 57 -5.77 -12.64 -9.62
C LEU A 57 -6.00 -14.00 -10.28
N THR A 58 -6.32 -15.02 -9.50
CA THR A 58 -6.54 -16.39 -9.98
C THR A 58 -7.73 -16.46 -10.93
N VAL A 59 -8.85 -15.84 -10.55
CA VAL A 59 -10.05 -15.75 -11.42
C VAL A 59 -9.72 -15.00 -12.72
N SER A 60 -8.91 -13.94 -12.66
CA SER A 60 -8.51 -13.19 -13.86
C SER A 60 -7.66 -14.03 -14.82
N ILE A 61 -6.74 -14.84 -14.29
CA ILE A 61 -5.91 -15.75 -15.08
C ILE A 61 -6.77 -16.85 -15.72
N LEU A 62 -7.66 -17.47 -14.96
CA LEU A 62 -8.56 -18.51 -15.46
C LEU A 62 -9.50 -17.99 -16.56
N LYS A 63 -10.05 -16.78 -16.38
CA LYS A 63 -10.85 -16.12 -17.42
C LYS A 63 -10.03 -15.91 -18.70
N ARG A 64 -8.80 -15.41 -18.57
CA ARG A 64 -7.92 -15.18 -19.72
C ARG A 64 -7.58 -16.48 -20.45
N MET A 65 -7.29 -17.55 -19.71
CA MET A 65 -7.05 -18.87 -20.29
C MET A 65 -8.30 -19.36 -21.04
N GLY A 66 -9.49 -19.32 -20.42
CA GLY A 66 -10.74 -19.73 -21.06
C GLY A 66 -11.01 -19.01 -22.39
N SER A 67 -10.75 -17.70 -22.45
CA SER A 67 -10.86 -16.92 -23.69
C SER A 67 -9.92 -17.42 -24.79
N ILE A 68 -8.67 -17.75 -24.44
CA ILE A 68 -7.66 -18.26 -25.38
C ILE A 68 -8.08 -19.63 -25.92
N TRP A 69 -8.54 -20.53 -25.05
CA TRP A 69 -9.04 -21.86 -25.45
C TRP A 69 -10.26 -21.76 -26.38
N MET A 70 -11.19 -20.86 -26.09
CA MET A 70 -12.37 -20.62 -26.95
C MET A 70 -12.01 -20.00 -28.31
N GLN A 71 -10.96 -19.19 -28.36
CA GLN A 71 -10.44 -18.66 -29.62
C GLN A 71 -9.83 -19.79 -30.47
N TYR A 72 -8.95 -20.58 -29.87
CA TYR A 72 -8.32 -21.73 -30.53
C TYR A 72 -9.36 -22.71 -31.11
N TRP A 73 -10.40 -23.04 -30.33
CA TRP A 73 -11.48 -23.92 -30.80
C TRP A 73 -12.29 -23.33 -31.96
N ARG A 74 -12.52 -22.00 -31.95
CA ARG A 74 -13.18 -21.30 -33.07
C ARG A 74 -12.33 -21.33 -34.33
N ASP A 75 -11.03 -21.07 -34.20
CA ASP A 75 -10.10 -21.07 -35.33
C ASP A 75 -9.98 -22.48 -35.94
N TRP A 76 -9.97 -23.53 -35.10
CA TRP A 76 -9.97 -24.92 -35.57
C TRP A 76 -11.25 -25.29 -36.34
N LYS A 77 -12.42 -24.85 -35.86
CA LYS A 77 -13.70 -25.04 -36.55
C LYS A 77 -13.80 -24.34 -37.90
N LEU A 78 -13.06 -23.25 -38.11
CA LEU A 78 -13.03 -22.52 -39.38
C LEU A 78 -12.10 -23.19 -40.41
N MET A 79 -11.24 -24.12 -39.98
CA MET A 79 -10.30 -24.85 -40.83
C MET A 79 -10.82 -26.24 -41.27
N THR A 80 -11.93 -26.71 -40.71
CA THR A 80 -12.65 -27.94 -41.08
C THR A 80 -13.91 -27.61 -41.87
#